data_AF-Q86VE9-F1
#
_entry.id   AF-Q86VE9-F1
#
_cell.length_a   1.000
_cell.length_b   1.000
_cell.length_c   1.000
_cell.angle_alpha   90.00
_cell.angle_beta   90.00
_cell.angle_gamma   90.00
#
_symmetry.space_group_name_H-M   'P 1'
#
loop_
_entity.id
_entity.type
_entity.pdbx_description
1 polymer ?
#
loop_
_entity_poly.entity_id
_entity_poly.type
_entity_poly.pdbx_seq_one_letter_code
_entity_poly.pdbx_strand_id
1 'polypeptide(L)'
;MSAQCCAGQLACCCGSAGCSLCCDCCPRIRQSLSTRFMYALYFILVVVLCCIMMSTTVAHKMKEHIPFFEDMCKGIKAGDTCEKLVGYSAVYRVCFGMACFFFIFCLLTLKINNSKSCRAHIHNGFWFFKLLLLGAMCSGAFFIPDQDTFLNAWRYVGAVGGFLFIGIQLLLLVEFAHKWNKNWTAGTASNKLWYASLALVTLIMYSIATGGLVLMAVFYTQKDSCMENKILLGVNGGLCLLISLVAISPWVQNRQPHSGLLQSGVISCYVTYLTFSALSSKPAEVVLDEHGKNVTICVPDFGQDLYRDENLVTILGTSLLIGCILYSCLTSTTRSSSDALQGRYAAPELEIARCCFCFSPGGEDTEEQQPGKEGPRVIYDEKKGTVYIYSYFHFVFFLASLYVMMTVTNWFNHVRSAFHLLP
;
A
#
# COMPACT_ATOMS: atom_id res chain seq x y z
N MET A 1 -2.54 -28.41 15.94
CA MET A 1 -1.80 -27.28 16.54
C MET A 1 -2.46 -27.00 17.88
N SER A 2 -1.77 -27.28 18.98
CA SER A 2 -2.35 -27.31 20.33
C SER A 2 -2.70 -25.91 20.82
N ALA A 3 -3.82 -25.78 21.54
CA ALA A 3 -4.27 -24.52 22.16
C ALA A 3 -3.20 -23.87 23.06
N GLN A 4 -2.23 -24.65 23.54
CA GLN A 4 -1.05 -24.17 24.26
C GLN A 4 -0.11 -23.29 23.42
N CYS A 5 0.03 -23.53 22.10
CA CYS A 5 0.79 -22.63 21.22
C CYS A 5 0.10 -21.27 21.03
N CYS A 6 -1.24 -21.26 20.94
CA CYS A 6 -2.01 -20.01 20.84
C CYS A 6 -2.00 -19.22 22.17
N ALA A 7 -2.07 -19.90 23.31
CA ALA A 7 -1.96 -19.27 24.62
C ALA A 7 -0.54 -18.74 24.91
N GLY A 8 0.50 -19.49 24.48
CA GLY A 8 1.89 -19.03 24.55
C GLY A 8 2.15 -17.79 23.69
N GLN A 9 1.51 -17.69 22.52
CA GLN A 9 1.61 -16.49 21.66
C GLN A 9 0.93 -15.25 22.25
N LEU A 10 -0.17 -15.41 23.00
CA LEU A 10 -0.82 -14.30 23.72
C LEU A 10 0.04 -13.77 24.87
N ALA A 11 0.80 -14.63 25.57
CA ALA A 11 1.76 -14.20 26.58
C ALA A 11 3.04 -13.57 25.98
N CYS A 12 3.38 -13.91 24.73
CA CYS A 12 4.56 -13.38 24.02
C CYS A 12 4.42 -11.94 23.52
N CYS A 13 3.26 -11.30 23.69
CA CYS A 13 3.02 -9.94 23.19
C CYS A 13 3.87 -8.85 23.86
N CYS A 14 4.64 -9.13 24.93
CA CYS A 14 5.39 -8.09 25.65
C CYS A 14 6.78 -7.74 25.06
N GLY A 15 7.31 -8.47 24.06
CA GLY A 15 8.58 -8.11 23.42
C GLY A 15 9.17 -9.19 22.52
N SER A 16 10.21 -8.84 21.74
CA SER A 16 10.91 -9.74 20.81
C SER A 16 11.49 -11.01 21.46
N ALA A 17 11.71 -10.98 22.79
CA ALA A 17 12.19 -12.13 23.55
C ALA A 17 11.11 -13.21 23.82
N GLY A 18 9.82 -12.85 23.83
CA GLY A 18 8.74 -13.79 24.18
C GLY A 18 8.60 -14.92 23.16
N CYS A 19 8.46 -14.59 21.87
CA CYS A 19 8.28 -15.60 20.82
C CYS A 19 9.45 -16.59 20.70
N SER A 20 10.66 -16.21 21.12
CA SER A 20 11.84 -17.08 21.01
C SER A 20 11.87 -18.22 22.03
N LEU A 21 11.13 -18.12 23.13
CA LEU A 21 11.08 -19.14 24.18
C LEU A 21 9.94 -20.16 23.97
N CYS A 22 8.93 -19.84 23.16
CA CYS A 22 7.71 -20.65 23.09
C CYS A 22 7.53 -21.49 21.81
N CYS A 23 8.45 -21.44 20.84
CA CYS A 23 8.28 -22.19 19.60
C CYS A 23 9.60 -22.82 19.12
N ASP A 24 9.81 -24.09 19.48
CA ASP A 24 11.05 -24.81 19.14
C ASP A 24 11.21 -25.09 17.63
N CYS A 25 10.15 -24.92 16.84
CA CYS A 25 10.14 -25.20 15.41
C CYS A 25 10.41 -23.98 14.50
N CYS A 26 10.57 -22.76 15.05
CA CYS A 26 10.73 -21.57 14.23
C CYS A 26 12.21 -21.28 13.89
N PRO A 27 12.55 -20.98 12.62
CA PRO A 27 13.91 -20.66 12.20
C PRO A 27 14.41 -19.36 12.86
N ARG A 28 15.74 -19.21 12.94
CA ARG A 28 16.36 -18.00 13.50
C ARG A 28 15.94 -16.78 12.68
N ILE A 29 15.35 -15.76 13.32
CA ILE A 29 14.87 -14.54 12.66
C ILE A 29 15.73 -13.33 13.06
N ARG A 30 16.06 -12.48 12.09
CA ARG A 30 16.74 -11.20 12.34
C ARG A 30 15.80 -10.23 13.05
N GLN A 31 16.30 -9.50 14.05
CA GLN A 31 15.50 -8.52 14.81
C GLN A 31 14.92 -7.43 13.91
N SER A 32 15.73 -6.93 12.96
CA SER A 32 15.30 -5.90 12.02
C SER A 32 14.11 -6.33 11.15
N LEU A 33 14.10 -7.60 10.72
CA LEU A 33 13.02 -8.18 9.92
C LEU A 33 11.76 -8.38 10.75
N SER A 34 11.91 -8.96 11.95
CA SER A 34 10.78 -9.15 12.87
C SER A 34 10.10 -7.83 13.23
N THR A 35 10.88 -6.78 13.51
CA THR A 35 10.36 -5.45 13.84
C THR A 35 9.56 -4.85 12.70
N ARG A 36 10.08 -4.90 11.47
CA ARG A 36 9.37 -4.39 10.27
C ARG A 36 8.08 -5.17 10.01
N PHE A 37 8.12 -6.50 10.14
CA PHE A 37 6.96 -7.36 9.98
C PHE A 37 5.85 -7.04 11.00
N MET A 38 6.21 -6.80 12.26
CA MET A 38 5.23 -6.44 13.29
C MET A 38 4.55 -5.09 13.02
N TYR A 39 5.29 -4.08 12.55
CA TYR A 39 4.68 -2.81 12.14
C TYR A 39 3.79 -2.98 10.89
N ALA A 40 4.18 -3.82 9.93
CA ALA A 40 3.34 -4.17 8.80
C ALA A 40 2.04 -4.86 9.24
N LEU A 41 2.11 -5.76 10.22
CA LEU A 41 0.93 -6.43 10.79
C LEU A 41 -0.03 -5.41 11.42
N TYR A 42 0.47 -4.46 12.20
CA TYR A 42 -0.38 -3.39 12.78
C TYR A 42 -1.04 -2.54 11.71
N PHE A 43 -0.28 -2.15 10.69
CA PHE A 43 -0.82 -1.39 9.57
C PHE A 43 -1.93 -2.17 8.84
N ILE A 44 -1.66 -3.43 8.46
CA ILE A 44 -2.62 -4.29 7.76
C ILE A 44 -3.89 -4.49 8.60
N LEU A 45 -3.75 -4.70 9.91
CA LEU A 45 -4.90 -4.86 10.80
C LEU A 45 -5.82 -3.64 10.78
N VAL A 46 -5.25 -2.42 10.82
CA VAL A 46 -6.06 -1.20 10.74
C VAL A 46 -6.64 -0.99 9.34
N VAL A 47 -5.89 -1.30 8.27
CA VAL A 47 -6.41 -1.27 6.89
C VAL A 47 -7.62 -2.18 6.73
N VAL A 48 -7.53 -3.41 7.23
CA VAL A 48 -8.66 -4.36 7.20
C VAL A 48 -9.85 -3.81 7.98
N LEU A 49 -9.62 -3.19 9.13
CA LEU A 49 -10.67 -2.53 9.91
C LEU A 49 -11.32 -1.39 9.11
N CYS A 50 -10.54 -0.54 8.43
CA CYS A 50 -11.10 0.50 7.55
C CYS A 50 -11.95 -0.07 6.41
N CYS A 51 -11.51 -1.17 5.77
CA CYS A 51 -12.29 -1.84 4.73
C CYS A 51 -13.60 -2.43 5.28
N ILE A 52 -13.59 -2.98 6.50
CA ILE A 52 -14.79 -3.47 7.19
C ILE A 52 -15.77 -2.33 7.46
N MET A 53 -15.27 -1.16 7.90
CA MET A 53 -16.11 0.02 8.16
C MET A 53 -16.77 0.59 6.89
N MET A 54 -16.19 0.33 5.72
CA MET A 54 -16.78 0.67 4.42
C MET A 54 -17.79 -0.36 3.90
N SER A 55 -17.91 -1.52 4.55
CA SER A 55 -18.85 -2.55 4.13
C SER A 55 -20.31 -2.12 4.35
N THR A 56 -21.14 -2.29 3.33
CA THR A 56 -22.59 -2.02 3.40
C THR A 56 -23.27 -2.85 4.49
N THR A 57 -22.79 -4.06 4.77
CA THR A 57 -23.31 -4.91 5.85
C THR A 57 -23.09 -4.27 7.23
N VAL A 58 -21.93 -3.63 7.44
CA VAL A 58 -21.62 -2.94 8.70
C VAL A 58 -22.44 -1.67 8.82
N ALA A 59 -22.58 -0.90 7.73
CA ALA A 59 -23.43 0.29 7.72
C ALA A 59 -24.90 -0.04 8.06
N HIS A 60 -25.46 -1.10 7.46
CA HIS A 60 -26.83 -1.53 7.76
C HIS A 60 -27.00 -1.97 9.22
N LYS A 61 -26.05 -2.76 9.76
CA LYS A 61 -26.09 -3.16 11.18
C LYS A 61 -25.94 -1.97 12.13
N MET A 62 -25.09 -0.99 11.79
CA MET A 62 -24.97 0.24 12.56
C MET A 62 -26.28 1.01 12.57
N LYS A 63 -26.95 1.16 11.42
CA LYS A 63 -28.25 1.82 11.32
C LYS A 63 -29.31 1.18 12.19
N GLU A 64 -29.34 -0.16 12.27
CA GLU A 64 -30.29 -0.88 13.11
C GLU A 64 -30.00 -0.78 14.62
N HIS A 65 -28.72 -0.78 15.02
CA HIS A 65 -28.32 -0.88 16.43
C HIS A 65 -27.95 0.46 17.08
N ILE A 66 -27.68 1.50 16.30
CA ILE A 66 -27.24 2.80 16.79
C ILE A 66 -28.40 3.79 16.69
N PRO A 67 -29.08 4.12 17.80
CA PRO A 67 -30.29 4.95 17.76
C PRO A 67 -30.06 6.38 17.26
N PHE A 68 -28.82 6.90 17.35
CA PHE A 68 -28.47 8.25 16.86
C PHE A 68 -27.98 8.27 15.40
N PHE A 69 -28.05 7.15 14.67
CA PHE A 69 -27.59 7.08 13.28
C PHE A 69 -28.39 8.01 12.36
N GLU A 70 -29.72 8.07 12.52
CA GLU A 70 -30.57 9.00 11.74
C GLU A 70 -30.28 10.47 12.03
N ASP A 71 -29.99 10.83 13.28
CA ASP A 71 -29.63 12.21 13.64
C ASP A 71 -28.29 12.61 13.04
N MET A 72 -27.32 11.68 13.03
CA MET A 72 -26.05 11.86 12.34
C MET A 72 -26.27 12.06 10.83
N CYS A 73 -27.16 11.29 10.22
CA CYS A 73 -27.53 11.46 8.81
C CYS A 73 -28.21 12.79 8.50
N LYS A 74 -29.14 13.21 9.36
CA LYS A 74 -29.84 14.50 9.23
C LYS A 74 -28.87 15.66 9.36
N GLY A 75 -27.92 15.59 10.30
CA GLY A 75 -26.88 16.60 10.47
C GLY A 75 -26.01 16.82 9.23
N ILE A 76 -25.75 15.75 8.47
CA ILE A 76 -24.90 15.78 7.27
C ILE A 76 -25.70 16.12 5.99
N LYS A 77 -27.05 16.21 6.05
CA LYS A 77 -27.94 16.44 4.89
C LYS A 77 -27.69 15.48 3.71
N ALA A 78 -27.34 14.24 4.00
CA ALA A 78 -26.76 13.34 3.00
C ALA A 78 -27.77 12.54 2.13
N GLY A 79 -29.08 12.67 2.36
CA GLY A 79 -30.10 11.88 1.66
C GLY A 79 -29.80 10.37 1.70
N ASP A 80 -30.05 9.69 0.59
CA ASP A 80 -29.84 8.24 0.43
C ASP A 80 -28.37 7.80 0.52
N THR A 81 -27.42 8.74 0.50
CA THR A 81 -25.98 8.43 0.53
C THR A 81 -25.40 8.46 1.95
N CYS A 82 -26.24 8.67 2.98
CA CYS A 82 -25.76 8.80 4.35
C CYS A 82 -24.89 7.61 4.81
N GLU A 83 -25.28 6.38 4.47
CA GLU A 83 -24.57 5.17 4.90
C GLU A 83 -23.10 5.17 4.45
N LYS A 84 -22.82 5.63 3.22
CA LYS A 84 -21.44 5.78 2.71
C LYS A 84 -20.69 6.91 3.44
N LEU A 85 -21.35 8.04 3.71
CA LEU A 85 -20.71 9.19 4.36
C LEU A 85 -20.32 8.89 5.82
N VAL A 86 -21.13 8.12 6.54
CA VAL A 86 -20.77 7.67 7.90
C VAL A 86 -19.54 6.77 7.85
N GLY A 87 -19.50 5.82 6.89
CA GLY A 87 -18.31 4.99 6.64
C GLY A 87 -17.06 5.82 6.36
N TYR A 88 -17.16 6.80 5.46
CA TYR A 88 -16.05 7.71 5.14
C TYR A 88 -15.55 8.49 6.36
N SER A 89 -16.45 9.11 7.12
CA SER A 89 -16.09 9.85 8.35
C SER A 89 -15.33 8.96 9.34
N ALA A 90 -15.80 7.72 9.49
CA ALA A 90 -15.21 6.77 10.42
C ALA A 90 -13.82 6.29 9.96
N VAL A 91 -13.62 6.04 8.65
CA VAL A 91 -12.31 5.73 8.07
C VAL A 91 -11.32 6.89 8.27
N TYR A 92 -11.75 8.13 8.07
CA TYR A 92 -10.88 9.31 8.27
C TYR A 92 -10.36 9.40 9.70
N ARG A 93 -11.21 9.15 10.70
CA ARG A 93 -10.84 9.16 12.13
C ARG A 93 -9.88 8.03 12.47
N VAL A 94 -10.15 6.80 12.02
CA VAL A 94 -9.27 5.67 12.27
C VAL A 94 -7.91 5.87 11.60
N CYS A 95 -7.89 6.31 10.34
CA CYS A 95 -6.65 6.60 9.63
C CYS A 95 -5.89 7.78 10.25
N PHE A 96 -6.56 8.78 10.82
CA PHE A 96 -5.90 9.83 11.60
C PHE A 96 -5.15 9.25 12.80
N GLY A 97 -5.79 8.38 13.60
CA GLY A 97 -5.14 7.71 14.73
C GLY A 97 -3.90 6.91 14.31
N MET A 98 -4.01 6.14 13.22
CA MET A 98 -2.89 5.39 12.64
C MET A 98 -1.78 6.31 12.12
N ALA A 99 -2.13 7.41 11.43
CA ALA A 99 -1.16 8.39 10.94
C ALA A 99 -0.38 9.01 12.09
N CYS A 100 -1.07 9.46 13.14
CA CYS A 100 -0.43 10.01 14.33
C CYS A 100 0.48 8.99 15.02
N PHE A 101 0.07 7.71 15.10
CA PHE A 101 0.91 6.65 15.65
C PHE A 101 2.26 6.54 14.91
N PHE A 102 2.22 6.38 13.58
CA PHE A 102 3.45 6.29 12.79
C PHE A 102 4.25 7.59 12.78
N PHE A 103 3.60 8.75 12.80
CA PHE A 103 4.28 10.03 12.87
C PHE A 103 5.02 10.23 14.20
N ILE A 104 4.42 9.86 15.34
CA ILE A 104 5.09 9.88 16.65
C ILE A 104 6.31 8.97 16.64
N PHE A 105 6.17 7.74 16.11
CA PHE A 105 7.31 6.83 16.01
C PHE A 105 8.40 7.33 15.04
N CYS A 106 8.03 8.03 13.97
CA CYS A 106 8.98 8.73 13.10
C CYS A 106 9.81 9.74 13.90
N LEU A 107 9.16 10.59 14.72
CA LEU A 107 9.85 11.57 15.56
C LEU A 107 10.71 10.92 16.64
N LEU A 108 10.19 9.91 17.34
CA LEU A 108 10.92 9.19 18.40
C LEU A 108 12.19 8.51 17.87
N THR A 109 12.16 8.04 16.61
CA THR A 109 13.26 7.31 15.99
C THR A 109 14.25 8.18 15.19
N LEU A 110 14.11 9.51 15.25
CA LEU A 110 15.07 10.42 14.63
C LEU A 110 16.49 10.25 15.18
N LYS A 111 17.46 10.17 14.26
CA LYS A 111 18.91 10.06 14.52
C LYS A 111 19.30 8.84 15.38
N ILE A 112 18.61 7.72 15.21
CA ILE A 112 19.05 6.44 15.79
C ILE A 112 20.02 5.75 14.83
N ASN A 113 21.23 5.48 15.30
CA ASN A 113 22.29 4.89 14.49
C ASN A 113 22.59 3.43 14.87
N ASN A 114 22.11 2.93 16.02
CA ASN A 114 22.29 1.54 16.47
C ASN A 114 21.14 1.10 17.38
N SER A 115 21.02 -0.21 17.60
CA SER A 115 19.95 -0.81 18.41
C SER A 115 20.14 -0.71 19.94
N LYS A 116 21.23 -0.09 20.42
CA LYS A 116 21.57 -0.04 21.86
C LYS A 116 20.89 1.10 22.61
N SER A 117 20.44 2.13 21.90
CA SER A 117 19.80 3.28 22.52
C SER A 117 18.44 2.91 23.12
N CYS A 118 18.05 3.53 24.25
CA CYS A 118 16.74 3.29 24.87
C CYS A 118 15.57 3.44 23.88
N ARG A 119 15.59 4.48 23.04
CA ARG A 119 14.61 4.71 21.97
C ARG A 119 14.58 3.58 20.93
N ALA A 120 15.72 2.97 20.62
CA ALA A 120 15.79 1.83 19.72
C ALA A 120 15.22 0.56 20.37
N HIS A 121 15.33 0.42 21.69
CA HIS A 121 14.71 -0.69 22.40
C HIS A 121 13.18 -0.58 22.39
N ILE A 122 12.64 0.65 22.55
CA ILE A 122 11.21 0.93 22.36
C ILE A 122 10.79 0.57 20.93
N HIS A 123 11.54 0.98 19.90
CA HIS A 123 11.24 0.64 18.49
C HIS A 123 11.21 -0.87 18.22
N ASN A 124 12.16 -1.63 18.76
CA ASN A 124 12.29 -3.06 18.49
C ASN A 124 11.48 -3.99 19.44
N GLY A 125 10.79 -3.42 20.44
CA GLY A 125 10.10 -4.20 21.48
C GLY A 125 8.74 -3.62 21.90
N PHE A 126 8.27 -3.98 23.10
CA PHE A 126 7.04 -3.46 23.73
C PHE A 126 5.78 -3.54 22.85
N TRP A 127 5.59 -4.65 22.13
CA TRP A 127 4.52 -4.80 21.13
C TRP A 127 3.13 -4.61 21.72
N PHE A 128 2.81 -5.26 22.84
CA PHE A 128 1.51 -5.14 23.51
C PHE A 128 1.15 -3.69 23.82
N PHE A 129 2.08 -2.94 24.43
CA PHE A 129 1.85 -1.52 24.76
C PHE A 129 1.70 -0.64 23.51
N LYS A 130 2.41 -0.96 22.43
CA LYS A 130 2.23 -0.27 21.14
C LYS A 130 0.87 -0.54 20.53
N LEU A 131 0.38 -1.79 20.61
CA LEU A 131 -0.95 -2.14 20.14
C LEU A 131 -2.03 -1.39 20.93
N LEU A 132 -1.89 -1.32 22.26
CA LEU A 132 -2.78 -0.52 23.10
C LEU A 132 -2.74 0.97 22.74
N LEU A 133 -1.54 1.52 22.52
CA LEU A 133 -1.38 2.91 22.09
C LEU A 133 -2.06 3.16 20.73
N LEU A 134 -1.86 2.28 19.75
CA LEU A 134 -2.51 2.38 18.45
C LEU A 134 -4.03 2.34 18.57
N GLY A 135 -4.57 1.38 19.34
CA GLY A 135 -6.00 1.29 19.62
C GLY A 135 -6.54 2.56 20.28
N ALA A 136 -5.84 3.07 21.30
CA ALA A 136 -6.22 4.30 21.99
C ALA A 136 -6.22 5.53 21.06
N MET A 137 -5.25 5.65 20.15
CA MET A 137 -5.20 6.74 19.18
C MET A 137 -6.32 6.64 18.14
N CYS A 138 -6.62 5.44 17.64
CA CYS A 138 -7.73 5.21 16.70
C CYS A 138 -9.09 5.47 17.36
N SER A 139 -9.32 5.00 18.58
CA SER A 139 -10.56 5.25 19.32
C SER A 139 -10.68 6.71 19.78
N GLY A 140 -9.57 7.32 20.20
CA GLY A 140 -9.50 8.73 20.63
C GLY A 140 -9.92 9.71 19.53
N ALA A 141 -9.62 9.39 18.27
CA ALA A 141 -9.99 10.21 17.11
C ALA A 141 -11.51 10.41 16.92
N PHE A 142 -12.34 9.54 17.49
CA PHE A 142 -13.80 9.70 17.44
C PHE A 142 -14.33 10.82 18.33
N PHE A 143 -13.56 11.26 19.32
CA PHE A 143 -13.95 12.33 20.23
C PHE A 143 -13.64 13.74 19.71
N ILE A 144 -13.19 13.88 18.45
CA ILE A 144 -12.93 15.19 17.82
C ILE A 144 -14.28 15.88 17.55
N PRO A 145 -14.58 17.03 18.18
CA PRO A 145 -15.92 17.63 18.16
C PRO A 145 -16.23 18.40 16.88
N ASP A 146 -15.25 19.10 16.28
CA ASP A 146 -15.43 19.87 15.04
C ASP A 146 -15.21 18.98 13.81
N GLN A 147 -16.20 18.13 13.53
CA GLN A 147 -16.10 17.09 12.50
C GLN A 147 -15.92 17.69 11.09
N ASP A 148 -16.66 18.73 10.72
CA ASP A 148 -16.66 19.24 9.35
C ASP A 148 -15.32 19.91 8.99
N THR A 149 -14.82 20.76 9.89
CA THR A 149 -13.52 21.42 9.71
C THR A 149 -12.40 20.38 9.72
N PHE A 150 -12.45 19.42 10.65
CA PHE A 150 -11.46 18.35 10.75
C PHE A 150 -11.43 17.50 9.47
N LEU A 151 -12.57 16.98 9.01
CA LEU A 151 -12.62 16.14 7.81
C LEU A 151 -12.16 16.90 6.57
N ASN A 152 -12.57 18.16 6.41
CA ASN A 152 -12.16 18.96 5.26
C ASN A 152 -10.64 19.24 5.27
N ALA A 153 -10.08 19.64 6.41
CA ALA A 153 -8.63 19.86 6.54
C ALA A 153 -7.84 18.56 6.34
N TRP A 154 -8.29 17.49 6.99
CA TRP A 154 -7.64 16.18 6.94
C TRP A 154 -7.69 15.56 5.54
N ARG A 155 -8.73 15.84 4.75
CA ARG A 155 -8.80 15.47 3.32
C ARG A 155 -7.67 16.08 2.52
N TYR A 156 -7.35 17.36 2.72
CA TYR A 156 -6.24 17.99 2.00
C TYR A 156 -4.89 17.39 2.42
N VAL A 157 -4.69 17.18 3.72
CA VAL A 157 -3.49 16.50 4.24
C VAL A 157 -3.38 15.09 3.66
N GLY A 158 -4.51 14.36 3.62
CA GLY A 158 -4.64 13.05 3.01
C GLY A 158 -4.27 13.03 1.55
N ALA A 159 -4.78 13.97 0.75
CA ALA A 159 -4.51 14.07 -0.67
C ALA A 159 -3.02 14.33 -0.95
N VAL A 160 -2.40 15.27 -0.21
CA VAL A 160 -0.96 15.56 -0.34
C VAL A 160 -0.13 14.36 0.08
N GLY A 161 -0.44 13.74 1.21
CA GLY A 161 0.26 12.55 1.69
C GLY A 161 0.11 11.36 0.74
N GLY A 162 -1.08 11.15 0.20
CA GLY A 162 -1.37 10.13 -0.80
C GLY A 162 -0.59 10.34 -2.09
N PHE A 163 -0.50 11.57 -2.59
CA PHE A 163 0.34 11.91 -3.74
C PHE A 163 1.82 11.56 -3.51
N LEU A 164 2.38 11.96 -2.36
CA LEU A 164 3.76 11.62 -1.99
C LEU A 164 3.96 10.10 -1.88
N PHE A 165 2.99 9.39 -1.32
CA PHE A 165 3.04 7.94 -1.19
C PHE A 165 2.98 7.23 -2.54
N ILE A 166 2.14 7.69 -3.49
CA ILE A 166 2.11 7.15 -4.86
C ILE A 166 3.49 7.24 -5.52
N GLY A 167 4.23 8.34 -5.31
CA GLY A 167 5.61 8.47 -5.77
C GLY A 167 6.55 7.41 -5.15
N ILE A 168 6.44 7.17 -3.84
CA ILE A 168 7.23 6.13 -3.15
C ILE A 168 6.82 4.73 -3.63
N GLN A 169 5.51 4.48 -3.78
CA GLN A 169 4.97 3.22 -4.26
C GLN A 169 5.48 2.90 -5.67
N LEU A 170 5.54 3.90 -6.56
CA LEU A 170 6.14 3.76 -7.88
C LEU A 170 7.61 3.33 -7.80
N LEU A 171 8.41 3.96 -6.93
CA LEU A 171 9.82 3.57 -6.73
C LEU A 171 9.96 2.13 -6.26
N LEU A 172 9.15 1.71 -5.28
CA LEU A 172 9.14 0.33 -4.78
C LEU A 172 8.76 -0.67 -5.88
N LEU A 173 7.79 -0.32 -6.74
CA LEU A 173 7.40 -1.17 -7.88
C LEU A 173 8.50 -1.29 -8.93
N VAL A 174 9.21 -0.19 -9.22
CA VAL A 174 10.36 -0.20 -10.14
C VAL A 174 11.48 -1.09 -9.59
N GLU A 175 11.86 -0.92 -8.33
CA GLU A 175 12.87 -1.76 -7.67
C GLU A 175 12.46 -3.24 -7.68
N PHE A 176 11.20 -3.53 -7.35
CA PHE A 176 10.64 -4.88 -7.42
C PHE A 176 10.76 -5.46 -8.82
N ALA A 177 10.35 -4.72 -9.86
CA ALA A 177 10.39 -5.20 -11.23
C ALA A 177 11.84 -5.45 -11.71
N HIS A 178 12.79 -4.59 -11.34
CA HIS A 178 14.21 -4.84 -11.63
C HIS A 178 14.75 -6.08 -10.91
N LYS A 179 14.43 -6.25 -9.62
CA LYS A 179 14.88 -7.43 -8.85
C LYS A 179 14.26 -8.71 -9.41
N TRP A 180 12.97 -8.68 -9.77
CA TRP A 180 12.30 -9.80 -10.43
C TRP A 180 13.00 -10.15 -11.75
N ASN A 181 13.20 -9.17 -12.64
CA ASN A 181 13.86 -9.40 -13.92
C ASN A 181 15.26 -9.99 -13.73
N LYS A 182 16.09 -9.37 -12.89
CA LYS A 182 17.46 -9.83 -12.59
C LYS A 182 17.47 -11.28 -12.10
N ASN A 183 16.60 -11.63 -11.15
CA ASN A 183 16.53 -12.98 -10.59
C ASN A 183 16.16 -14.03 -11.64
N TRP A 184 15.17 -13.75 -12.47
CA TRP A 184 14.71 -14.70 -13.49
C TRP A 184 15.69 -14.78 -14.65
N THR A 185 16.29 -13.67 -15.08
CA THR A 185 17.37 -13.68 -16.07
C THR A 185 18.58 -14.48 -15.58
N ALA A 186 18.95 -14.39 -14.30
CA ALA A 186 20.03 -15.22 -13.74
C ALA A 186 19.71 -16.72 -13.81
N GLY A 187 18.44 -17.11 -13.63
CA GLY A 187 17.99 -18.49 -13.81
C GLY A 187 18.17 -19.03 -15.24
N THR A 188 18.24 -18.16 -16.25
CA THR A 188 18.40 -18.61 -17.65
C THR A 188 19.73 -19.28 -17.94
N ALA A 189 20.75 -19.01 -17.12
CA ALA A 189 22.05 -19.67 -17.22
C ALA A 189 21.95 -21.18 -16.93
N SER A 190 21.00 -21.59 -16.08
CA SER A 190 20.77 -23.01 -15.76
C SER A 190 19.65 -23.65 -16.57
N ASN A 191 18.55 -22.91 -16.83
CA ASN A 191 17.40 -23.45 -17.54
C ASN A 191 16.78 -22.42 -18.50
N LYS A 192 16.73 -22.77 -19.79
CA LYS A 192 16.13 -21.93 -20.84
C LYS A 192 14.64 -21.67 -20.62
N LEU A 193 13.93 -22.46 -19.81
CA LEU A 193 12.52 -22.24 -19.44
C LEU A 193 12.29 -20.88 -18.76
N TRP A 194 13.30 -20.31 -18.10
CA TRP A 194 13.21 -18.97 -17.52
C TRP A 194 13.03 -17.88 -18.60
N TYR A 195 13.59 -18.04 -19.80
CA TYR A 195 13.32 -17.11 -20.91
C TYR A 195 11.86 -17.18 -21.36
N ALA A 196 11.31 -18.39 -21.49
CA ALA A 196 9.90 -18.57 -21.85
C ALA A 196 8.97 -17.97 -20.77
N SER A 197 9.32 -18.15 -19.50
CA SER A 197 8.57 -17.60 -18.37
C SER A 197 8.61 -16.07 -18.35
N LEU A 198 9.79 -15.46 -18.58
CA LEU A 198 9.94 -14.01 -18.70
C LEU A 198 9.11 -13.45 -19.86
N ALA A 199 9.15 -14.10 -21.03
CA ALA A 199 8.38 -13.69 -22.20
C ALA A 199 6.86 -13.78 -21.94
N LEU A 200 6.41 -14.86 -21.30
CA LEU A 200 4.99 -15.07 -20.96
C LEU A 200 4.48 -14.00 -19.99
N VAL A 201 5.19 -13.75 -18.88
CA VAL A 201 4.78 -12.73 -17.91
C VAL A 201 4.77 -11.35 -18.55
N THR A 202 5.79 -11.04 -19.36
CA THR A 202 5.86 -9.78 -20.10
C THR A 202 4.66 -9.61 -21.02
N LEU A 203 4.30 -10.65 -21.79
CA LEU A 203 3.14 -10.63 -22.67
C LEU A 203 1.85 -10.37 -21.88
N ILE A 204 1.66 -11.08 -20.77
CA ILE A 204 0.49 -10.91 -19.89
C ILE A 204 0.40 -9.47 -19.38
N MET A 205 1.50 -8.88 -18.91
CA MET A 205 1.49 -7.50 -18.42
C MET A 205 1.09 -6.51 -19.52
N TYR A 206 1.65 -6.63 -20.74
CA TYR A 206 1.24 -5.77 -21.84
C TYR A 206 -0.21 -6.01 -22.30
N SER A 207 -0.69 -7.25 -22.25
CA SER A 207 -2.10 -7.57 -22.52
C SER A 207 -3.03 -6.92 -21.51
N ILE A 208 -2.69 -6.94 -20.21
CA ILE A 208 -3.47 -6.28 -19.15
C ILE A 208 -3.47 -4.76 -19.34
N ALA A 209 -2.30 -4.15 -19.57
CA ALA A 209 -2.20 -2.70 -19.77
C ALA A 209 -2.97 -2.24 -21.01
N THR A 210 -2.80 -2.93 -22.14
CA THR A 210 -3.48 -2.61 -23.39
C THR A 210 -4.99 -2.87 -23.28
N GLY A 211 -5.39 -4.00 -22.72
CA GLY A 211 -6.79 -4.33 -22.49
C GLY A 211 -7.48 -3.31 -21.58
N GLY A 212 -6.81 -2.91 -20.48
CA GLY A 212 -7.31 -1.87 -19.58
C GLY A 212 -7.48 -0.51 -20.28
N LEU A 213 -6.51 -0.09 -21.10
CA LEU A 213 -6.63 1.12 -21.91
C LEU A 213 -7.79 1.06 -22.91
N VAL A 214 -7.97 -0.06 -23.60
CA VAL A 214 -9.07 -0.25 -24.56
C VAL A 214 -10.42 -0.22 -23.84
N LEU A 215 -10.55 -0.91 -22.70
CA LEU A 215 -11.78 -0.89 -21.90
C LEU A 215 -12.11 0.54 -21.43
N MET A 216 -11.12 1.27 -20.91
CA MET A 216 -11.33 2.68 -20.53
C MET A 216 -11.71 3.54 -21.74
N ALA A 217 -11.11 3.32 -22.91
CA ALA A 217 -11.44 4.07 -24.11
C ALA A 217 -12.90 3.83 -24.55
N VAL A 218 -13.38 2.59 -24.47
CA VAL A 218 -14.75 2.22 -24.85
C VAL A 218 -15.79 2.76 -23.85
N PHE A 219 -15.53 2.65 -22.55
CA PHE A 219 -16.56 2.94 -21.53
C PHE A 219 -16.50 4.35 -20.96
N TYR A 220 -15.33 5.00 -20.93
CA TYR A 220 -15.15 6.32 -20.35
C TYR A 220 -15.00 7.44 -21.40
N THR A 221 -15.15 7.14 -22.69
CA THR A 221 -15.11 8.16 -23.75
C THR A 221 -16.28 8.01 -24.72
N GLN A 222 -16.72 9.13 -25.31
CA GLN A 222 -17.71 9.18 -26.39
C GLN A 222 -17.16 9.97 -27.56
N LYS A 223 -17.73 9.82 -28.76
CA LYS A 223 -17.20 10.44 -29.98
C LYS A 223 -17.09 11.97 -29.88
N ASP A 224 -18.14 12.64 -29.43
CA ASP A 224 -18.22 14.11 -29.43
C ASP A 224 -18.01 14.75 -28.03
N SER A 225 -17.91 13.93 -26.97
CA SER A 225 -17.78 14.39 -25.58
C SER A 225 -16.55 13.80 -24.87
N CYS A 226 -16.39 14.07 -23.56
CA CYS A 226 -15.37 13.47 -22.69
C CYS A 226 -13.91 13.80 -23.09
N MET A 227 -13.65 15.03 -23.55
CA MET A 227 -12.32 15.40 -24.07
C MET A 227 -11.20 15.24 -23.04
N GLU A 228 -11.46 15.56 -21.78
CA GLU A 228 -10.48 15.38 -20.70
C GLU A 228 -10.07 13.90 -20.53
N ASN A 229 -11.05 12.99 -20.57
CA ASN A 229 -10.81 11.56 -20.47
C ASN A 229 -9.97 11.09 -21.67
N LYS A 230 -10.30 11.53 -22.88
CA LYS A 230 -9.52 11.22 -24.10
C LYS A 230 -8.07 11.71 -23.99
N ILE A 231 -7.85 12.94 -23.53
CA ILE A 231 -6.51 13.51 -23.34
C ILE A 231 -5.74 12.68 -22.32
N LEU A 232 -6.34 12.35 -21.17
CA LEU A 232 -5.70 11.56 -20.12
C LEU A 232 -5.29 10.17 -20.63
N LEU A 233 -6.19 9.47 -21.31
CA LEU A 233 -5.91 8.17 -21.91
C LEU A 233 -4.81 8.26 -22.97
N GLY A 234 -4.87 9.26 -23.85
CA GLY A 234 -3.90 9.46 -24.92
C GLY A 234 -2.49 9.74 -24.38
N VAL A 235 -2.38 10.63 -23.38
CA VAL A 235 -1.10 10.97 -22.75
C VAL A 235 -0.53 9.77 -22.01
N ASN A 236 -1.30 9.12 -21.14
CA ASN A 236 -0.80 7.99 -20.35
C ASN A 236 -0.47 6.77 -21.23
N GLY A 237 -1.32 6.45 -22.21
CA GLY A 237 -1.06 5.41 -23.19
C GLY A 237 0.19 5.70 -24.03
N GLY A 238 0.35 6.94 -24.50
CA GLY A 238 1.54 7.38 -25.22
C GLY A 238 2.82 7.30 -24.40
N LEU A 239 2.79 7.70 -23.14
CA LEU A 239 3.93 7.59 -22.23
C LEU A 239 4.30 6.12 -21.94
N CYS A 240 3.31 5.23 -21.77
CA CYS A 240 3.54 3.79 -21.62
C CYS A 240 4.20 3.18 -22.88
N LEU A 241 3.81 3.61 -24.08
CA LEU A 241 4.49 3.20 -25.31
C LEU A 241 5.91 3.74 -25.37
N LEU A 242 6.12 5.02 -25.06
CA LEU A 242 7.43 5.66 -25.07
C LEU A 242 8.41 4.95 -24.13
N ILE A 243 8.03 4.69 -22.87
CA ILE A 243 8.90 4.02 -21.91
C ILE A 243 9.24 2.58 -22.34
N SER A 244 8.30 1.91 -23.01
CA SER A 244 8.52 0.57 -23.58
C SER A 244 9.53 0.61 -24.73
N LEU A 245 9.46 1.61 -25.62
CA LEU A 245 10.44 1.81 -26.69
C LEU A 245 11.83 2.17 -26.14
N VAL A 246 11.89 3.02 -25.12
CA VAL A 246 13.15 3.37 -24.46
C VAL A 246 13.78 2.15 -23.78
N ALA A 247 12.99 1.27 -23.17
CA ALA A 247 13.47 0.05 -22.52
C ALA A 247 14.12 -0.96 -23.49
N ILE A 248 13.70 -0.98 -24.76
CA ILE A 248 14.32 -1.82 -25.81
C ILE A 248 15.44 -1.13 -26.59
N SER A 249 15.64 0.17 -26.39
CA SER A 249 16.65 0.91 -27.14
C SER A 249 18.05 0.34 -26.87
N PRO A 250 18.86 0.07 -27.92
CA PRO A 250 20.23 -0.43 -27.76
C PRO A 250 21.09 0.46 -26.85
N TRP A 251 20.84 1.78 -26.85
CA TRP A 251 21.54 2.74 -26.01
C TRP A 251 21.34 2.48 -24.52
N VAL A 252 20.14 2.08 -24.11
CA VAL A 252 19.82 1.78 -22.70
C VAL A 252 20.34 0.40 -22.34
N GLN A 253 20.12 -0.61 -23.19
CA GLN A 253 20.56 -1.98 -22.93
C GLN A 253 22.08 -2.11 -22.82
N ASN A 254 22.84 -1.36 -23.62
CA ASN A 254 24.30 -1.36 -23.55
C ASN A 254 24.83 -0.83 -22.21
N ARG A 255 24.11 0.10 -21.56
CA ARG A 255 24.48 0.62 -20.24
C ARG A 255 23.92 -0.22 -19.10
N GLN A 256 22.75 -0.81 -19.29
CA GLN A 256 22.08 -1.61 -18.28
C GLN A 256 21.51 -2.89 -18.90
N PRO A 257 22.32 -3.97 -18.97
CA PRO A 257 21.94 -5.20 -19.67
C PRO A 257 20.78 -5.97 -19.00
N HIS A 258 20.43 -5.60 -17.77
CA HIS A 258 19.28 -6.15 -17.04
C HIS A 258 18.01 -5.30 -17.17
N SER A 259 18.04 -4.20 -17.92
CA SER A 259 16.81 -3.49 -18.31
C SER A 259 16.12 -4.27 -19.42
N GLY A 260 14.84 -4.61 -19.22
CA GLY A 260 14.05 -5.40 -20.16
C GLY A 260 12.59 -4.90 -20.24
N LEU A 261 11.79 -5.61 -21.03
CA LEU A 261 10.36 -5.29 -21.20
C LEU A 261 9.54 -5.55 -19.93
N LEU A 262 9.98 -6.46 -19.04
CA LEU A 262 9.21 -6.81 -17.85
C LEU A 262 8.99 -5.57 -16.96
N GLN A 263 10.04 -4.76 -16.80
CA GLN A 263 9.94 -3.54 -15.99
C GLN A 263 8.96 -2.54 -16.60
N SER A 264 9.10 -2.21 -17.89
CA SER A 264 8.18 -1.30 -18.56
C SER A 264 6.74 -1.84 -18.60
N GLY A 265 6.55 -3.15 -18.73
CA GLY A 265 5.24 -3.80 -18.67
C GLY A 265 4.57 -3.65 -17.30
N VAL A 266 5.29 -3.93 -16.20
CA VAL A 266 4.77 -3.76 -14.83
C VAL A 266 4.41 -2.30 -14.55
N ILE A 267 5.26 -1.35 -14.95
CA ILE A 267 4.95 0.07 -14.78
C ILE A 267 3.78 0.51 -15.65
N SER A 268 3.64 -0.03 -16.88
CA SER A 268 2.48 0.24 -17.74
C SER A 268 1.18 -0.25 -17.11
N CYS A 269 1.16 -1.43 -16.48
CA CYS A 269 0.01 -1.90 -15.71
C CYS A 269 -0.33 -0.94 -14.56
N TYR A 270 0.67 -0.45 -13.83
CA TYR A 270 0.45 0.48 -12.72
C TYR A 270 -0.09 1.83 -13.19
N VAL A 271 0.46 2.39 -14.27
CA VAL A 271 -0.07 3.62 -14.89
C VAL A 271 -1.50 3.41 -15.39
N THR A 272 -1.81 2.25 -15.96
CA THR A 272 -3.17 1.90 -16.39
C THR A 272 -4.13 1.86 -15.19
N TYR A 273 -3.71 1.26 -14.07
CA TYR A 273 -4.47 1.27 -12.81
C TYR A 273 -4.69 2.70 -12.27
N LEU A 274 -3.64 3.54 -12.22
CA LEU A 274 -3.77 4.93 -11.77
C LEU A 274 -4.69 5.74 -12.69
N THR A 275 -4.64 5.48 -14.00
CA THR A 275 -5.55 6.11 -14.98
C THR A 275 -6.99 5.71 -14.71
N PHE A 276 -7.24 4.41 -14.49
CA PHE A 276 -8.57 3.90 -14.14
C PHE A 276 -9.07 4.52 -12.84
N SER A 277 -8.26 4.51 -11.79
CA SER A 277 -8.58 5.12 -10.50
C SER A 277 -8.93 6.60 -10.61
N ALA A 278 -8.21 7.36 -11.46
CA ALA A 278 -8.48 8.78 -11.66
C ALA A 278 -9.82 9.02 -12.38
N LEU A 279 -10.14 8.22 -13.40
CA LEU A 279 -11.39 8.32 -14.14
C LEU A 279 -12.59 7.94 -13.29
N SER A 280 -12.49 6.84 -12.52
CA SER A 280 -13.58 6.39 -11.63
C SER A 280 -13.84 7.35 -10.46
N SER A 281 -12.86 8.19 -10.10
CA SER A 281 -13.02 9.20 -9.04
C SER A 281 -13.60 10.53 -9.56
N LYS A 282 -13.70 10.72 -10.88
CA LYS A 282 -14.26 11.93 -11.48
C LYS A 282 -15.80 11.94 -11.33
N PRO A 283 -16.41 13.06 -10.92
CA PRO A 283 -17.87 13.16 -10.87
C PRO A 283 -18.47 13.00 -12.27
N ALA A 284 -19.61 12.31 -12.36
CA ALA A 284 -20.30 12.08 -13.63
C ALA A 284 -20.72 13.41 -14.27
N GLU A 285 -20.48 13.54 -15.57
CA GLU A 285 -20.96 14.68 -16.36
C GLU A 285 -22.40 14.39 -16.80
N VAL A 286 -23.30 15.36 -16.63
CA VAL A 286 -24.71 15.25 -17.02
C VAL A 286 -24.98 16.21 -18.17
N VAL A 287 -25.51 15.68 -19.26
CA VAL A 287 -25.95 16.47 -20.42
C VAL A 287 -27.41 16.16 -20.74
N LEU A 288 -28.08 17.13 -21.35
CA LEU A 288 -29.44 16.96 -21.85
C LEU A 288 -29.40 16.24 -23.19
N ASP A 289 -30.10 15.13 -23.29
CA ASP A 289 -30.35 14.43 -24.56
C ASP A 289 -31.32 15.24 -25.46
N GLU A 290 -31.51 14.84 -26.72
CA GLU A 290 -32.42 15.48 -27.69
C GLU A 290 -33.87 15.62 -27.15
N HIS A 291 -34.26 14.78 -26.19
CA HIS A 291 -35.57 14.80 -25.53
C HIS A 291 -35.63 15.68 -24.26
N GLY A 292 -34.57 16.42 -23.94
CA GLY A 292 -34.47 17.23 -22.73
C GLY A 292 -34.34 16.41 -21.44
N LYS A 293 -33.92 15.14 -21.54
CA LYS A 293 -33.69 14.27 -20.39
C LYS A 293 -32.22 14.34 -19.97
N ASN A 294 -31.97 14.45 -18.66
CA ASN A 294 -30.64 14.40 -18.09
C ASN A 294 -30.05 12.98 -18.23
N VAL A 295 -28.98 12.85 -19.01
CA VAL A 295 -28.24 11.60 -19.22
C VAL A 295 -26.81 11.79 -18.72
N THR A 296 -26.31 10.83 -17.94
CA THR A 296 -24.91 10.78 -17.50
C THR A 296 -24.02 10.27 -18.62
N ILE A 297 -22.97 11.01 -18.94
CA ILE A 297 -21.97 10.66 -19.94
C ILE A 297 -20.61 10.45 -19.31
N CYS A 298 -19.68 9.87 -20.08
CA CYS A 298 -18.29 9.64 -19.68
C CYS A 298 -18.11 8.69 -18.48
N VAL A 299 -19.16 7.92 -18.18
CA VAL A 299 -19.18 6.88 -17.16
C VAL A 299 -19.68 5.58 -17.80
N PRO A 300 -19.21 4.42 -17.31
CA PRO A 300 -19.70 3.13 -17.78
C PRO A 300 -21.19 2.95 -17.47
N ASP A 301 -22.03 2.86 -18.50
CA ASP A 301 -23.45 2.47 -18.35
C ASP A 301 -23.55 0.94 -18.40
N PHE A 302 -23.25 0.31 -17.26
CA PHE A 302 -23.62 -1.08 -17.03
C PHE A 302 -24.82 -1.07 -16.09
N GLY A 303 -25.94 -1.65 -16.51
CA GLY A 303 -27.18 -1.71 -15.75
C GLY A 303 -26.98 -2.08 -14.27
N GLN A 304 -27.98 -1.71 -13.45
CA GLN A 304 -28.02 -1.63 -11.98
C GLN A 304 -27.30 -2.71 -11.12
N ASP A 305 -26.87 -3.84 -11.67
CA ASP A 305 -26.25 -4.94 -10.94
C ASP A 305 -24.75 -4.76 -10.63
N LEU A 306 -24.11 -3.68 -11.10
CA LEU A 306 -22.66 -3.50 -10.93
C LEU A 306 -22.27 -2.33 -10.02
N TYR A 307 -22.67 -2.40 -8.74
CA TYR A 307 -22.00 -1.76 -7.59
C TYR A 307 -20.49 -2.14 -7.46
N ARG A 308 -19.90 -2.81 -8.46
CA ARG A 308 -18.55 -3.41 -8.44
C ARG A 308 -17.45 -2.41 -8.81
N ASP A 309 -17.75 -1.29 -9.46
CA ASP A 309 -16.71 -0.38 -9.99
C ASP A 309 -15.99 0.41 -8.88
N GLU A 310 -16.72 1.01 -7.94
CA GLU A 310 -16.14 1.69 -6.77
C GLU A 310 -15.29 0.75 -5.90
N ASN A 311 -15.80 -0.48 -5.70
CA ASN A 311 -15.10 -1.48 -4.90
C ASN A 311 -13.83 -1.98 -5.63
N LEU A 312 -13.83 -2.03 -6.96
CA LEU A 312 -12.69 -2.54 -7.72
C LEU A 312 -11.46 -1.65 -7.54
N VAL A 313 -11.62 -0.32 -7.64
CA VAL A 313 -10.52 0.63 -7.40
C VAL A 313 -9.97 0.46 -5.99
N THR A 314 -10.85 0.43 -4.99
CA THR A 314 -10.45 0.27 -3.59
C THR A 314 -9.74 -1.07 -3.35
N ILE A 315 -10.24 -2.17 -3.90
CA ILE A 315 -9.66 -3.51 -3.76
C ILE A 315 -8.28 -3.58 -4.44
N LEU A 316 -8.17 -3.11 -5.69
CA LEU A 316 -6.91 -3.11 -6.44
C LEU A 316 -5.87 -2.21 -5.75
N GLY A 317 -6.26 -1.01 -5.33
CA GLY A 317 -5.37 -0.08 -4.61
C GLY A 317 -4.90 -0.62 -3.27
N THR A 318 -5.81 -1.20 -2.49
CA THR A 318 -5.48 -1.76 -1.17
C THR A 318 -4.62 -3.01 -1.30
N SER A 319 -4.91 -3.89 -2.25
CA SER A 319 -4.09 -5.09 -2.50
C SER A 319 -2.68 -4.73 -2.98
N LEU A 320 -2.57 -3.76 -3.90
CA LEU A 320 -1.27 -3.26 -4.36
C LEU A 320 -0.48 -2.61 -3.22
N LEU A 321 -1.13 -1.82 -2.37
CA LEU A 321 -0.54 -1.24 -1.18
C LEU A 321 0.02 -2.32 -0.24
N ILE A 322 -0.79 -3.32 0.12
CA ILE A 322 -0.38 -4.41 1.00
C ILE A 322 0.82 -5.16 0.38
N GLY A 323 0.77 -5.46 -0.91
CA GLY A 323 1.89 -6.07 -1.64
C GLY A 323 3.17 -5.25 -1.56
N CYS A 324 3.09 -3.94 -1.78
CA CYS A 324 4.24 -3.03 -1.71
C CYS A 324 4.82 -2.92 -0.29
N ILE A 325 3.96 -2.85 0.74
CA ILE A 325 4.40 -2.79 2.14
C ILE A 325 5.07 -4.09 2.55
N LEU A 326 4.46 -5.24 2.22
CA LEU A 326 5.06 -6.54 2.51
C LEU A 326 6.41 -6.68 1.79
N TYR A 327 6.49 -6.28 0.52
CA TYR A 327 7.75 -6.26 -0.21
C TYR A 327 8.81 -5.38 0.48
N SER A 328 8.46 -4.15 0.87
CA SER A 328 9.35 -3.22 1.57
C SER A 328 9.79 -3.71 2.96
N CYS A 329 8.96 -4.51 3.63
CA CYS A 329 9.32 -5.10 4.93
C CYS A 329 10.21 -6.33 4.78
N LEU A 330 9.95 -7.17 3.77
CA LEU A 330 10.71 -8.40 3.52
C LEU A 330 12.08 -8.10 2.90
N THR A 331 12.17 -7.05 2.09
CA THR A 331 13.43 -6.63 1.48
C THR A 331 14.03 -5.47 2.27
N SER A 332 15.36 -5.38 2.42
CA SER A 332 16.01 -4.23 3.07
C SER A 332 15.99 -2.96 2.19
N THR A 333 15.00 -2.83 1.30
CA THR A 333 14.86 -1.77 0.29
C THR A 333 14.66 -0.38 0.89
N THR A 334 14.23 -0.26 2.15
CA THR A 334 14.12 1.04 2.82
C THR A 334 15.43 1.84 2.87
N ARG A 335 16.59 1.16 2.80
CA ARG A 335 17.86 1.84 2.59
C ARG A 335 18.08 2.23 1.13
N SER A 336 17.80 1.33 0.18
CA SER A 336 17.91 1.60 -1.27
C SER A 336 17.04 2.79 -1.71
N SER A 337 15.77 2.85 -1.30
CA SER A 337 14.89 3.95 -1.68
C SER A 337 15.30 5.28 -1.06
N SER A 338 15.84 5.27 0.17
CA SER A 338 16.40 6.47 0.81
C SER A 338 17.74 6.89 0.17
N ASP A 339 18.61 5.94 -0.17
CA ASP A 339 19.88 6.19 -0.84
C ASP A 339 19.63 6.70 -2.27
N ALA A 340 18.63 6.16 -2.99
CA ALA A 340 18.16 6.66 -4.28
C ALA A 340 17.62 8.10 -4.17
N LEU A 341 16.85 8.41 -3.13
CA LEU A 341 16.38 9.78 -2.85
C LEU A 341 17.53 10.74 -2.52
N GLN A 342 18.62 10.22 -1.94
CA GLN A 342 19.86 10.96 -1.69
C GLN A 342 20.88 10.90 -2.85
N GLY A 343 20.52 10.31 -4.00
CA GLY A 343 21.39 10.21 -5.18
C GLY A 343 22.60 9.27 -5.02
N ARG A 344 22.61 8.40 -4.00
CA ARG A 344 23.68 7.44 -3.74
C ARG A 344 23.31 6.10 -4.37
N TYR A 345 23.67 5.90 -5.64
CA TYR A 345 23.55 4.61 -6.31
C TYR A 345 24.62 3.64 -5.77
N ALA A 346 24.30 2.88 -4.71
CA ALA A 346 25.09 1.72 -4.34
C ALA A 346 24.72 0.54 -5.25
N ALA A 347 25.72 -0.12 -5.84
CA ALA A 347 25.51 -1.30 -6.67
C ALA A 347 24.88 -2.44 -5.85
N PRO A 348 23.77 -3.05 -6.29
CA PRO A 348 23.14 -4.12 -5.53
C PRO A 348 23.96 -5.41 -5.68
N GLU A 349 24.45 -5.91 -4.56
CA GLU A 349 25.14 -7.20 -4.44
C GLU A 349 24.31 -8.33 -5.07
N LEU A 350 25.02 -9.33 -5.58
CA LEU A 350 24.51 -10.44 -6.37
C LEU A 350 23.71 -11.43 -5.51
N GLU A 351 22.47 -11.10 -5.13
CA GLU A 351 21.58 -12.08 -4.51
C GLU A 351 21.06 -13.09 -5.55
N ILE A 352 21.53 -14.32 -5.44
CA ILE A 352 21.05 -15.49 -6.19
C ILE A 352 19.61 -15.80 -5.76
N ALA A 353 18.75 -16.17 -6.71
CA ALA A 353 17.38 -16.61 -6.43
C ALA A 353 17.38 -17.86 -5.51
N ARG A 354 17.04 -17.66 -4.23
CA ARG A 354 16.84 -18.74 -3.27
C ARG A 354 15.36 -19.16 -3.31
N CYS A 355 15.12 -20.47 -3.45
CA CYS A 355 13.78 -21.04 -3.43
C CYS A 355 13.16 -20.88 -2.02
N CYS A 356 11.87 -20.50 -1.93
CA CYS A 356 11.14 -20.38 -0.65
C CYS A 356 11.10 -21.69 0.17
N PHE A 357 11.51 -22.82 -0.40
CA PHE A 357 11.52 -24.13 0.26
C PHE A 357 12.90 -24.80 0.33
N CYS A 358 13.97 -24.19 -0.20
CA CYS A 358 15.31 -24.79 -0.13
C CYS A 358 16.11 -24.12 0.99
N PHE A 359 16.10 -24.74 2.17
CA PHE A 359 17.06 -24.47 3.23
C PHE A 359 18.46 -24.93 2.77
N SER A 360 19.29 -24.00 2.32
CA SER A 360 20.72 -24.24 2.17
C SER A 360 21.44 -23.69 3.42
N PRO A 361 22.20 -24.51 4.17
CA PRO A 361 23.00 -24.04 5.28
C PRO A 361 24.30 -23.47 4.71
N GLY A 362 24.27 -22.23 4.22
CA GLY A 362 25.47 -21.66 3.59
C GLY A 362 25.28 -20.21 3.18
N GLY A 363 25.68 -19.30 4.06
CA GLY A 363 25.67 -17.86 3.82
C GLY A 363 26.04 -17.11 5.09
N GLU A 364 27.33 -17.14 5.40
CA GLU A 364 28.12 -16.16 6.16
C GLU A 364 27.35 -15.24 7.12
N ASP A 365 27.24 -15.69 8.38
CA ASP A 365 27.24 -14.80 9.54
C ASP A 365 28.20 -15.45 10.57
N THR A 366 29.50 -15.24 10.35
CA THR A 366 30.58 -15.68 11.25
C THR A 366 30.59 -14.80 12.50
N GLU A 367 29.63 -15.00 13.40
CA GLU A 367 29.86 -14.70 14.82
C GLU A 367 30.25 -16.03 15.49
N GLU A 368 31.50 -16.11 15.95
CA GLU A 368 32.04 -17.23 16.72
C GLU A 368 31.06 -17.65 17.82
N GLN A 369 30.44 -18.82 17.67
CA GLN A 369 29.63 -19.43 18.71
C GLN A 369 30.31 -20.73 19.14
N GLN A 370 30.80 -20.73 20.38
CA GLN A 370 31.35 -21.91 21.05
C GLN A 370 30.36 -23.09 20.96
N PRO A 371 30.84 -24.32 20.70
CA PRO A 371 29.96 -25.48 20.66
C PRO A 371 29.45 -25.78 22.07
N GLY A 372 28.14 -25.65 22.29
CA GLY A 372 27.51 -26.13 23.54
C GLY A 372 26.45 -25.23 24.20
N LYS A 373 26.10 -24.06 23.64
CA LYS A 373 24.95 -23.27 24.13
C LYS A 373 23.99 -22.97 22.99
N GLU A 374 22.74 -23.40 23.13
CA GLU A 374 21.64 -22.99 22.25
C GLU A 374 21.53 -21.46 22.32
N GLY A 375 22.10 -20.79 21.31
CA GLY A 375 22.07 -19.34 21.19
C GLY A 375 20.64 -18.85 21.01
N PRO A 376 20.34 -17.60 21.42
CA PRO A 376 19.01 -17.01 21.25
C PRO A 376 18.54 -17.10 19.79
N ARG A 377 17.29 -17.52 19.57
CA ARG A 377 16.70 -17.69 18.24
C ARG A 377 16.57 -16.37 17.44
N VAL A 378 16.81 -15.23 18.07
CA VAL A 378 16.80 -13.91 17.43
C VAL A 378 18.23 -13.44 17.17
N ILE A 379 18.54 -13.15 15.91
CA ILE A 379 19.83 -12.59 15.50
C ILE A 379 19.73 -11.06 15.64
N TYR A 380 20.56 -10.49 16.52
CA TYR A 380 20.62 -9.06 16.79
C TYR A 380 21.55 -8.35 15.80
N ASP A 381 21.07 -8.15 14.58
CA ASP A 381 21.82 -7.66 13.42
C ASP A 381 22.15 -6.16 13.47
N GLU A 382 21.53 -5.38 14.36
CA GLU A 382 21.65 -3.92 14.39
C GLU A 382 22.52 -3.37 15.56
N LYS A 383 23.33 -4.23 16.19
CA LYS A 383 24.18 -3.86 17.34
C LYS A 383 25.25 -2.82 16.98
N LYS A 384 25.83 -2.91 15.79
CA LYS A 384 26.91 -2.02 15.32
C LYS A 384 26.37 -0.84 14.49
N GLY A 385 25.29 -1.04 13.75
CA GLY A 385 24.64 -0.01 12.94
C GLY A 385 23.24 -0.47 12.51
N THR A 386 22.33 0.46 12.27
CA THR A 386 20.99 0.15 11.76
C THR A 386 21.03 -0.30 10.30
N VAL A 387 20.29 -1.35 9.95
CA VAL A 387 20.18 -1.87 8.57
C VAL A 387 19.36 -0.93 7.69
N TYR A 388 18.40 -0.21 8.28
CA TYR A 388 17.56 0.77 7.61
C TYR A 388 17.35 1.99 8.51
N ILE A 389 16.97 3.12 7.91
CA ILE A 389 16.70 4.35 8.66
C ILE A 389 15.31 4.23 9.30
N TYR A 390 15.26 4.10 10.63
CA TYR A 390 14.01 3.90 11.35
C TYR A 390 13.00 5.02 11.16
N SER A 391 13.44 6.29 11.16
CA SER A 391 12.55 7.43 10.98
C SER A 391 11.93 7.45 9.57
N TYR A 392 12.72 7.14 8.54
CA TYR A 392 12.22 7.05 7.18
C TYR A 392 11.20 5.92 7.03
N PHE A 393 11.47 4.76 7.62
CA PHE A 393 10.50 3.64 7.64
C PHE A 393 9.15 4.08 8.21
N HIS A 394 9.14 4.72 9.38
CA HIS A 394 7.90 5.22 9.97
C HIS A 394 7.24 6.34 9.16
N PHE A 395 8.03 7.21 8.53
CA PHE A 395 7.51 8.24 7.65
C PHE A 395 6.80 7.65 6.42
N VAL A 396 7.32 6.57 5.84
CA VAL A 396 6.66 5.84 4.73
C VAL A 396 5.32 5.28 5.19
N PHE A 397 5.25 4.67 6.38
CA PHE A 397 3.98 4.17 6.94
C PHE A 397 2.98 5.28 7.29
N PHE A 398 3.47 6.44 7.75
CA PHE A 398 2.66 7.63 7.93
C PHE A 398 2.01 8.06 6.60
N LEU A 399 2.80 8.20 5.52
CA LEU A 399 2.27 8.53 4.20
C LEU A 399 1.33 7.44 3.66
N ALA A 400 1.67 6.16 3.91
CA ALA A 400 0.81 5.03 3.54
C ALA A 400 -0.56 5.10 4.22
N SER A 401 -0.62 5.51 5.49
CA SER A 401 -1.90 5.65 6.21
C SER A 401 -2.80 6.74 5.62
N LEU A 402 -2.19 7.83 5.13
CA LEU A 402 -2.90 8.88 4.40
C LEU A 402 -3.38 8.38 3.03
N TYR A 403 -2.57 7.59 2.32
CA TYR A 403 -2.98 6.96 1.06
C TYR A 403 -4.14 5.96 1.25
N VAL A 404 -4.12 5.14 2.30
CA VAL A 404 -5.23 4.22 2.65
C VAL A 404 -6.51 5.00 2.83
N MET A 405 -6.45 6.08 3.61
CA MET A 405 -7.62 6.92 3.87
C MET A 405 -8.25 7.41 2.58
N MET A 406 -7.44 7.98 1.67
CA MET A 406 -7.95 8.51 0.40
C MET A 406 -8.46 7.39 -0.51
N THR A 407 -7.74 6.28 -0.60
CA THR A 407 -8.10 5.16 -1.48
C THR A 407 -9.38 4.46 -1.04
N VAL A 408 -9.49 4.12 0.25
CA VAL A 408 -10.67 3.45 0.81
C VAL A 408 -11.91 4.33 0.79
N THR A 409 -11.73 5.66 0.76
CA THR A 409 -12.84 6.61 0.64
C THR A 409 -13.06 7.11 -0.80
N ASN A 410 -12.56 6.41 -1.81
CA ASN A 410 -12.70 6.73 -3.24
C ASN A 410 -12.34 8.20 -3.58
N TRP A 411 -11.39 8.78 -2.85
CA TRP A 411 -10.99 10.19 -3.01
C TRP A 411 -12.16 11.18 -2.94
N PHE A 412 -13.24 10.79 -2.26
CA PHE A 412 -14.52 11.49 -2.30
C PHE A 412 -14.46 12.88 -1.65
N ASN A 413 -15.15 13.85 -2.27
CA ASN A 413 -15.27 15.20 -1.75
C ASN A 413 -16.67 15.47 -1.19
N HIS A 414 -16.74 15.58 0.14
CA HIS A 414 -17.97 15.77 0.92
C HIS A 414 -18.63 17.14 0.64
N VAL A 415 -17.83 18.16 0.28
CA VAL A 415 -18.29 19.54 0.13
C VAL A 415 -19.07 19.76 -1.17
N ARG A 416 -18.73 19.02 -2.24
CA ARG A 416 -19.37 19.23 -3.55
C ARG A 416 -20.79 18.67 -3.61
N SER A 417 -21.09 17.62 -2.83
CA SER A 417 -22.44 17.05 -2.74
C SER A 417 -23.43 17.97 -2.02
N ALA A 418 -22.98 18.75 -1.04
CA ALA A 418 -23.83 19.73 -0.36
C ALA A 418 -24.19 20.93 -1.27
N PHE A 419 -23.31 21.30 -2.21
CA PHE A 419 -23.54 22.44 -3.09
C PHE A 419 -24.51 22.15 -4.24
N HIS A 420 -24.65 20.88 -4.65
CA HIS A 420 -25.65 20.46 -5.64
C HIS A 420 -27.07 20.27 -5.07
N LEU A 421 -27.25 20.41 -3.75
CA LEU A 421 -28.55 20.37 -3.08
C LEU A 421 -29.12 21.75 -2.75
N LEU A 422 -28.43 22.82 -3.15
CA LEU A 422 -29.01 24.15 -3.11
C LEU A 422 -29.73 24.40 -4.45
N PRO A 423 -31.06 24.64 -4.42
CA PRO A 423 -31.89 24.81 -5.61
C PRO A 423 -31.47 26.02 -6.46
#